data_AF-A0A8H3BWZ7-F1
#
_entry.id   AF-A0A8H3BWZ7-F1
#
_cell.length_a   1.000
_cell.length_b   1.000
_cell.length_c   1.000
_cell.angle_alpha   90.00
_cell.angle_beta   90.00
_cell.angle_gamma   90.00
#
_symmetry.space_group_name_H-M   'P 1'
#
loop_
_entity.id
_entity.type
_entity.pdbx_description
1 polymer ?
#
loop_
_entity_poly.entity_id
_entity_poly.type
_entity_poly.pdbx_seq_one_letter_code
_entity_poly.pdbx_strand_id
1 'polypeptide(L)'
;MGKLFLRPTRRDAIVAVAGMACMLLFSRMFELGVQDPSSHYLRTTHDTLLSSQQHLAPSKPSYRHQVVPQDDDIPKPAPIPVLPKHGTHDVIHNPIQHTIPSVLKSQSWPDLSTGLPQTKLVKHGAGWTIFENIYMSNGTLYVITDDPSPWPQRRMIIDTGITALNTPENIAAREPTEYDLDWITPKEAEARWRKRVWAVPDFTILYWDPLQFINHYYHFAAELLMGTWRMLASFDPYINVRGEYTKIPTPARAIFPHVEPKVWRDGPSFNQFFLHAVWPGIGMEFNDAWEDRVKLTRSSDPSDPDNKAPHAFLYEKVLLADRSASFRGAHCSVNARTVSEAIEATRSDLEDGPGNDKGKWWWEPLRRRVLKISSVDQAIQDLSLWWYGTEADVARLSEKLEGGKPTVHITYISRQTARRRKLIKEDHEGLVTALKELVSRKNALPPSPENRLWHLEIVEAEHISREEQVRIAARTTVMLGVHGNGLTHLIMMPVTPLATVIELFYPGGFARDYQWTSTALGMRHYGVHNDTSFTEPSLPLVQYPEGFQGNEIPVHGPSVARLIEERIDGVATRS
;
A
#
# COMPACT_ATOMS: atom_id res chain seq x y z
N MET A 1 16.51 -35.34 -50.10
CA MET A 1 15.55 -34.95 -51.17
C MET A 1 14.15 -35.12 -50.58
N GLY A 2 13.23 -34.16 -50.60
CA GLY A 2 13.19 -32.83 -51.20
C GLY A 2 12.27 -31.90 -50.41
N LYS A 3 12.49 -30.59 -50.54
CA LYS A 3 11.62 -29.54 -49.98
C LYS A 3 10.61 -29.13 -51.05
N LEU A 4 9.31 -29.29 -50.78
CA LEU A 4 8.24 -28.69 -51.57
C LEU A 4 8.17 -27.19 -51.24
N PHE A 5 8.28 -26.33 -52.25
CA PHE A 5 7.92 -24.92 -52.16
C PHE A 5 6.46 -24.76 -52.60
N LEU A 6 5.58 -24.37 -51.68
CA LEU A 6 4.24 -23.91 -52.02
C LEU A 6 4.33 -22.46 -52.53
N ARG A 7 3.84 -22.21 -53.74
CA ARG A 7 3.69 -20.86 -54.29
C ARG A 7 2.36 -20.25 -53.83
N PRO A 8 2.31 -18.97 -53.43
CA PRO A 8 1.08 -18.31 -53.01
C PRO A 8 0.04 -18.32 -54.14
N THR A 9 -1.22 -18.56 -53.78
CA THR A 9 -2.33 -18.52 -54.71
C THR A 9 -2.80 -17.07 -54.94
N ARG A 10 -3.56 -16.82 -56.02
CA ARG A 10 -4.20 -15.50 -56.24
C ARG A 10 -5.08 -15.05 -55.07
N ARG A 11 -5.65 -16.00 -54.32
CA ARG A 11 -6.46 -15.72 -53.12
C ARG A 11 -5.59 -15.16 -51.99
N ASP A 12 -4.39 -15.70 -51.79
CA ASP A 12 -3.45 -15.24 -50.76
C ASP A 12 -2.94 -13.82 -51.07
N ALA A 13 -2.71 -13.52 -52.35
CA ALA A 13 -2.35 -12.17 -52.78
C ALA A 13 -3.48 -11.15 -52.56
N ILE A 14 -4.73 -11.53 -52.84
CA ILE A 14 -5.90 -10.65 -52.62
C ILE A 14 -6.13 -10.40 -51.12
N VAL A 15 -5.99 -11.42 -50.28
CA VAL A 15 -6.13 -11.28 -48.81
C VAL A 15 -5.01 -10.41 -48.25
N ALA A 16 -3.78 -10.54 -48.75
CA ALA A 16 -2.66 -9.68 -48.35
C ALA A 16 -2.87 -8.22 -48.76
N VAL A 17 -3.37 -7.96 -49.98
CA VAL A 17 -3.67 -6.59 -50.46
C VAL A 17 -4.84 -5.98 -49.70
N ALA A 18 -5.89 -6.75 -49.40
CA ALA A 18 -7.01 -6.29 -48.58
C ALA A 18 -6.56 -5.97 -47.14
N GLY A 19 -5.71 -6.81 -46.54
CA GLY A 19 -5.13 -6.55 -45.22
C GLY A 19 -4.25 -5.30 -45.18
N MET A 20 -3.43 -5.07 -46.21
CA MET A 20 -2.62 -3.85 -46.33
C MET A 20 -3.48 -2.60 -46.56
N ALA A 21 -4.56 -2.68 -47.32
CA ALA A 21 -5.50 -1.57 -47.51
C ALA A 21 -6.26 -1.22 -46.21
N CYS A 22 -6.65 -2.22 -45.42
CA CYS A 22 -7.26 -2.00 -44.10
C CYS A 22 -6.28 -1.36 -43.11
N MET A 23 -5.00 -1.78 -43.10
CA MET A 23 -3.95 -1.16 -42.27
C MET A 23 -3.68 0.30 -42.66
N LEU A 24 -3.67 0.61 -43.95
CA LEU A 24 -3.47 1.98 -44.45
C LEU A 24 -4.67 2.90 -44.17
N LEU A 25 -5.90 2.36 -44.19
CA LEU A 25 -7.10 3.09 -43.79
C LEU A 25 -7.15 3.33 -42.28
N PHE A 26 -6.76 2.35 -41.46
CA PHE A 26 -6.66 2.50 -40.00
C PHE A 26 -5.57 3.49 -39.59
N SER A 27 -4.43 3.49 -40.29
CA SER A 27 -3.31 4.43 -40.05
C SER A 27 -3.65 5.86 -40.44
N ARG A 28 -4.46 6.09 -41.48
CA ARG A 28 -4.88 7.45 -41.89
C ARG A 28 -6.03 8.04 -41.09
N MET A 29 -6.80 7.23 -40.37
CA MET A 29 -7.87 7.72 -39.50
C MET A 29 -7.37 8.20 -38.12
N PHE A 30 -6.10 7.96 -37.77
CA PHE A 30 -5.53 8.31 -36.45
C PHE A 30 -4.30 9.25 -36.51
N GLU A 31 -4.00 9.87 -37.65
CA GLU A 31 -3.01 10.94 -37.75
C GLU A 31 -3.66 12.34 -37.87
N LEU A 32 -4.03 12.91 -36.71
CA LEU A 32 -4.29 14.33 -36.45
C LEU A 32 -4.09 14.53 -34.93
N GLY A 33 -3.12 15.26 -34.39
CA GLY A 33 -1.92 15.89 -34.89
C GLY A 33 -1.09 16.25 -33.66
N VAL A 34 0.20 15.92 -33.67
CA VAL A 34 1.18 16.42 -32.70
C VAL A 34 1.69 17.75 -33.26
N GLN A 35 1.27 18.85 -32.65
CA GLN A 35 1.94 20.14 -32.78
C GLN A 35 2.44 20.57 -31.40
N ASP A 36 3.76 20.61 -31.30
CA ASP A 36 4.58 21.23 -30.27
C ASP A 36 4.26 22.73 -30.13
N PRO A 37 4.14 23.26 -28.90
CA PRO A 37 4.39 24.68 -28.68
C PRO A 37 5.26 24.93 -27.45
N SER A 38 6.57 24.67 -27.54
CA SER A 38 7.56 25.56 -26.91
C SER A 38 7.96 26.67 -27.89
N SER A 39 7.25 27.80 -27.85
CA SER A 39 7.71 29.17 -28.15
C SER A 39 6.54 30.02 -28.67
N HIS A 40 6.09 30.97 -27.85
CA HIS A 40 5.99 32.38 -28.21
C HIS A 40 5.36 33.15 -27.06
N TYR A 41 6.21 33.91 -26.37
CA TYR A 41 5.80 35.07 -25.58
C TYR A 41 5.00 36.02 -26.49
N LEU A 42 3.86 36.53 -26.03
CA LEU A 42 3.45 37.92 -26.23
C LEU A 42 2.38 38.33 -25.21
N ARG A 43 2.56 39.56 -24.77
CA ARG A 43 1.97 40.31 -23.65
C ARG A 43 0.93 41.27 -24.23
N THR A 44 -0.28 41.37 -23.65
CA THR A 44 -1.14 42.60 -23.51
C THR A 44 -2.57 42.23 -23.02
N THR A 45 -3.00 42.58 -21.79
CA THR A 45 -3.72 43.79 -21.29
C THR A 45 -5.25 43.83 -21.43
N HIS A 46 -5.90 43.91 -20.25
CA HIS A 46 -7.06 44.72 -19.82
C HIS A 46 -8.53 44.48 -20.25
N ASP A 47 -9.37 44.42 -19.19
CA ASP A 47 -10.73 44.97 -18.97
C ASP A 47 -11.94 44.36 -19.74
N THR A 48 -13.07 43.99 -19.13
CA THR A 48 -13.97 44.78 -18.27
C THR A 48 -15.11 43.89 -17.67
N LEU A 49 -15.46 44.11 -16.38
CA LEU A 49 -16.79 44.45 -15.78
C LEU A 49 -18.08 43.84 -16.41
N LEU A 50 -19.12 43.31 -15.75
CA LEU A 50 -19.89 43.50 -14.49
C LEU A 50 -20.88 42.30 -14.43
N SER A 51 -21.34 41.73 -13.31
CA SER A 51 -22.24 42.35 -12.33
C SER A 51 -22.47 41.41 -11.12
N SER A 52 -22.85 42.05 -10.02
CA SER A 52 -23.10 41.55 -8.67
C SER A 52 -24.52 41.02 -8.44
N GLN A 53 -24.69 39.99 -7.58
CA GLN A 53 -25.58 40.07 -6.42
C GLN A 53 -25.34 38.92 -5.41
N GLN A 54 -25.41 39.30 -4.13
CA GLN A 54 -25.04 38.54 -2.93
C GLN A 54 -26.12 37.54 -2.50
N HIS A 55 -25.71 36.40 -1.93
CA HIS A 55 -26.31 35.85 -0.70
C HIS A 55 -25.29 34.99 0.06
N LEU A 56 -25.17 35.28 1.36
CA LEU A 56 -24.29 34.65 2.34
C LEU A 56 -24.69 33.20 2.63
N ALA A 57 -23.75 32.28 2.47
CA ALA A 57 -23.70 30.97 3.13
C ALA A 57 -22.21 30.61 3.36
N PRO A 58 -21.85 29.96 4.48
CA PRO A 58 -20.46 29.74 4.85
C PRO A 58 -19.76 28.90 3.77
N SER A 59 -18.64 29.41 3.26
CA SER A 59 -17.82 28.76 2.26
C SER A 59 -17.36 27.40 2.77
N LYS A 60 -17.95 26.33 2.23
CA LYS A 60 -17.33 25.00 2.23
C LYS A 60 -15.94 25.17 1.61
N PRO A 61 -14.84 24.81 2.31
CA PRO A 61 -13.54 24.78 1.66
C PRO A 61 -13.59 23.74 0.54
N SER A 62 -13.47 24.21 -0.70
CA SER A 62 -13.34 23.34 -1.87
C SER A 62 -11.94 22.72 -1.85
N TYR A 63 -11.76 21.68 -1.05
CA TYR A 63 -10.55 20.84 -1.09
C TYR A 63 -10.60 19.98 -2.36
N ARG A 64 -10.28 20.56 -3.51
CA ARG A 64 -9.92 19.79 -4.70
C ARG A 64 -8.48 19.32 -4.55
N HIS A 65 -8.29 18.21 -3.86
CA HIS A 65 -7.04 17.46 -3.94
C HIS A 65 -6.95 16.86 -5.35
N GLN A 66 -6.02 17.36 -6.16
CA GLN A 66 -5.58 16.65 -7.35
C GLN A 66 -4.57 15.58 -6.91
N VAL A 67 -4.98 14.32 -6.95
CA VAL A 67 -4.01 13.22 -7.05
C VAL A 67 -3.52 13.27 -8.49
N VAL A 68 -2.37 13.91 -8.71
CA VAL A 68 -1.73 13.97 -10.02
C VAL A 68 -1.13 12.59 -10.30
N PRO A 69 -1.54 11.88 -11.38
CA PRO A 69 -0.89 10.64 -11.80
C PRO A 69 0.61 10.88 -12.00
N GLN A 70 1.46 9.97 -11.53
CA GLN A 70 2.90 10.13 -11.60
C GLN A 70 3.39 9.56 -12.95
N ASP A 71 3.97 10.39 -13.84
CA ASP A 71 4.51 10.03 -15.18
C ASP A 71 5.57 8.88 -15.28
N ASP A 72 5.76 8.04 -14.26
CA ASP A 72 6.47 6.76 -14.38
C ASP A 72 5.53 5.62 -14.88
N ASP A 73 4.33 5.98 -15.39
CA ASP A 73 3.17 5.11 -15.70
C ASP A 73 3.34 4.10 -16.87
N ILE A 74 4.55 3.88 -17.39
CA ILE A 74 4.81 2.80 -18.37
C ILE A 74 6.15 2.08 -18.09
N PRO A 75 6.15 0.95 -17.37
CA PRO A 75 7.32 0.09 -17.26
C PRO A 75 7.55 -0.70 -18.56
N LYS A 76 8.80 -0.73 -19.04
CA LYS A 76 9.22 -1.72 -20.05
C LYS A 76 9.26 -3.12 -19.43
N PRO A 77 9.01 -4.19 -20.22
CA PRO A 77 9.07 -5.57 -19.74
C PRO A 77 10.44 -5.91 -19.16
N ALA A 78 10.44 -6.57 -18.01
CA ALA A 78 11.66 -7.01 -17.34
C ALA A 78 12.45 -8.02 -18.20
N PRO A 79 13.80 -8.00 -18.15
CA PRO A 79 14.61 -9.04 -18.77
C PRO A 79 14.31 -10.42 -18.18
N ILE A 80 14.25 -11.44 -19.02
CA ILE A 80 14.05 -12.84 -18.61
C ILE A 80 15.27 -13.30 -17.79
N PRO A 81 15.09 -13.77 -16.54
CA PRO A 81 16.19 -14.33 -15.76
C PRO A 81 16.78 -15.58 -16.43
N VAL A 82 18.09 -15.61 -16.62
CA VAL A 82 18.80 -16.81 -17.05
C VAL A 82 18.88 -17.77 -15.88
N LEU A 83 18.12 -18.87 -15.96
CA LEU A 83 18.17 -19.98 -14.99
C LEU A 83 19.57 -20.62 -14.98
N PRO A 84 20.25 -20.70 -13.83
CA PRO A 84 21.44 -21.53 -13.70
C PRO A 84 21.05 -23.01 -13.83
N LYS A 85 21.79 -23.77 -14.64
CA LYS A 85 21.63 -25.23 -14.75
C LYS A 85 21.93 -25.87 -13.39
N HIS A 86 20.96 -26.58 -12.84
CA HIS A 86 21.12 -27.36 -11.60
C HIS A 86 22.20 -28.43 -11.77
N GLY A 87 23.22 -28.38 -10.92
CA GLY A 87 24.11 -29.50 -10.63
C GLY A 87 23.39 -30.51 -9.73
N THR A 88 23.47 -31.78 -10.11
CA THR A 88 22.98 -32.94 -9.37
C THR A 88 23.79 -33.13 -8.09
N HIS A 89 23.15 -33.06 -6.93
CA HIS A 89 23.70 -33.58 -5.68
C HIS A 89 22.70 -34.57 -5.08
N ASP A 90 23.02 -35.85 -5.23
CA ASP A 90 22.43 -36.95 -4.47
C ASP A 90 22.92 -36.87 -3.02
N VAL A 91 22.02 -36.57 -2.09
CA VAL A 91 22.24 -36.81 -0.66
C VAL A 91 21.03 -37.55 -0.11
N ILE A 92 21.25 -38.81 0.25
CA ILE A 92 20.28 -39.68 0.89
C ILE A 92 20.13 -39.23 2.35
N HIS A 93 18.98 -38.66 2.71
CA HIS A 93 18.58 -38.44 4.10
C HIS A 93 17.56 -39.49 4.53
N ASN A 94 17.91 -40.25 5.57
CA ASN A 94 16.99 -41.15 6.28
C ASN A 94 15.83 -40.36 6.92
N PRO A 95 14.57 -40.77 6.75
CA PRO A 95 13.44 -40.06 7.33
C PRO A 95 13.30 -40.40 8.82
N ILE A 96 13.57 -39.42 9.68
CA ILE A 96 13.11 -39.45 11.07
C ILE A 96 11.62 -39.10 11.03
N GLN A 97 10.76 -40.08 11.35
CA GLN A 97 9.32 -39.88 11.52
C GLN A 97 9.06 -38.98 12.73
N HIS A 98 8.90 -37.68 12.49
CA HIS A 98 8.21 -36.80 13.42
C HIS A 98 6.70 -36.95 13.19
N THR A 99 6.01 -37.60 14.13
CA THR A 99 4.55 -37.58 14.24
C THR A 99 4.10 -36.17 14.57
N ILE A 100 3.78 -35.39 13.54
CA ILE A 100 3.05 -34.13 13.69
C ILE A 100 1.59 -34.50 14.03
N PRO A 101 0.99 -33.94 15.11
CA PRO A 101 -0.45 -34.04 15.31
C PRO A 101 -1.15 -33.31 14.16
N SER A 102 -1.58 -34.09 13.17
CA SER A 102 -2.50 -33.65 12.13
C SER A 102 -3.86 -33.38 12.78
N VAL A 103 -4.04 -32.18 13.31
CA VAL A 103 -5.40 -31.64 13.46
C VAL A 103 -5.86 -31.29 12.04
N LEU A 104 -6.39 -32.28 11.34
CA LEU A 104 -7.28 -32.06 10.21
C LEU A 104 -8.41 -31.19 10.77
N LYS A 105 -8.33 -29.86 10.60
CA LYS A 105 -9.52 -29.03 10.67
C LYS A 105 -10.44 -29.59 9.61
N SER A 106 -11.50 -30.28 10.03
CA SER A 106 -12.56 -30.68 9.12
C SER A 106 -13.04 -29.40 8.45
N GLN A 107 -12.77 -29.26 7.16
CA GLN A 107 -13.32 -28.20 6.34
C GLN A 107 -14.82 -28.50 6.24
N SER A 108 -15.59 -28.08 7.24
CA SER A 108 -17.03 -28.25 7.24
C SER A 108 -17.57 -27.21 6.28
N TRP A 109 -18.06 -27.65 5.13
CA TRP A 109 -18.95 -26.85 4.32
C TRP A 109 -20.02 -26.21 5.23
N PRO A 110 -20.35 -24.93 5.05
CA PRO A 110 -21.42 -24.32 5.82
C PRO A 110 -22.67 -25.17 5.67
N ASP A 111 -23.28 -25.55 6.80
CA ASP A 111 -24.48 -26.36 6.78
C ASP A 111 -25.64 -25.52 6.22
N LEU A 112 -25.95 -25.74 4.94
CA LEU A 112 -27.07 -25.07 4.25
C LEU A 112 -28.40 -25.79 4.50
N SER A 113 -28.48 -26.76 5.42
CA SER A 113 -29.71 -27.51 5.70
C SER A 113 -30.82 -26.62 6.27
N THR A 114 -30.46 -25.55 6.99
CA THR A 114 -31.38 -24.59 7.60
C THR A 114 -31.65 -23.35 6.73
N GLY A 115 -31.15 -23.33 5.49
CA GLY A 115 -31.24 -22.20 4.56
C GLY A 115 -29.93 -21.44 4.39
N LEU A 116 -29.96 -20.41 3.56
CA LEU A 116 -28.78 -19.57 3.28
C LEU A 116 -28.47 -18.64 4.48
N PRO A 117 -27.23 -18.67 5.02
CA PRO A 117 -26.82 -17.76 6.08
C PRO A 117 -27.01 -16.28 5.70
N GLN A 118 -27.58 -15.49 6.62
CA GLN A 118 -27.63 -14.04 6.47
C GLN A 118 -26.22 -13.43 6.58
N THR A 119 -26.00 -12.34 5.85
CA THR A 119 -24.74 -11.59 5.89
C THR A 119 -24.66 -10.78 7.17
N LYS A 120 -23.50 -10.77 7.82
CA LYS A 120 -23.25 -9.94 9.00
C LYS A 120 -22.22 -8.87 8.69
N LEU A 121 -22.52 -7.64 9.09
CA LEU A 121 -21.56 -6.56 9.13
C LEU A 121 -20.73 -6.67 10.41
N VAL A 122 -19.44 -7.00 10.28
CA VAL A 122 -18.53 -7.14 11.44
C VAL A 122 -17.90 -5.81 11.79
N LYS A 123 -17.43 -5.07 10.77
CA LYS A 123 -16.73 -3.79 10.97
C LYS A 123 -16.81 -2.96 9.70
N HIS A 124 -16.87 -1.64 9.85
CA HIS A 124 -16.93 -0.72 8.73
C HIS A 124 -16.18 0.59 9.03
N GLY A 125 -15.35 0.99 8.08
CA GLY A 125 -14.98 2.36 7.77
C GLY A 125 -15.21 2.59 6.27
N ALA A 126 -15.23 3.84 5.82
CA ALA A 126 -15.41 4.11 4.39
C ALA A 126 -14.35 3.37 3.56
N GLY A 127 -14.78 2.52 2.62
CA GLY A 127 -13.89 1.68 1.81
C GLY A 127 -13.19 0.53 2.54
N TRP A 128 -13.52 0.26 3.80
CA TRP A 128 -12.95 -0.84 4.59
C TRP A 128 -14.06 -1.57 5.32
N THR A 129 -14.49 -2.73 4.81
CA THR A 129 -15.62 -3.44 5.40
C THR A 129 -15.32 -4.91 5.61
N ILE A 130 -15.55 -5.40 6.82
CA ILE A 130 -15.49 -6.83 7.14
C ILE A 130 -16.90 -7.39 7.17
N PHE A 131 -17.12 -8.42 6.36
CA PHE A 131 -18.36 -9.19 6.30
C PHE A 131 -18.15 -10.61 6.79
N GLU A 132 -19.19 -11.19 7.38
CA GLU A 132 -19.38 -12.64 7.39
C GLU A 132 -20.52 -13.00 6.44
N ASN A 133 -20.37 -14.11 5.71
CA ASN A 133 -21.36 -14.65 4.77
C ASN A 133 -21.77 -13.67 3.66
N ILE A 134 -20.81 -13.16 2.89
CA ILE A 134 -21.11 -12.35 1.70
C ILE A 134 -21.17 -13.23 0.45
N TYR A 135 -22.13 -12.96 -0.42
CA TYR A 135 -22.38 -13.78 -1.61
C TYR A 135 -21.87 -13.06 -2.85
N MET A 136 -21.36 -13.80 -3.83
CA MET A 136 -21.03 -13.25 -5.15
C MET A 136 -21.70 -14.07 -6.23
N SER A 137 -22.42 -13.38 -7.12
CA SER A 137 -23.05 -13.98 -8.30
C SER A 137 -23.01 -12.97 -9.43
N ASN A 138 -22.59 -13.39 -10.62
CA ASN A 138 -22.51 -12.54 -11.81
C ASN A 138 -21.66 -11.27 -11.61
N GLY A 139 -20.66 -11.31 -10.72
CA GLY A 139 -19.78 -10.16 -10.41
C GLY A 139 -20.35 -9.19 -9.38
N THR A 140 -21.63 -9.30 -9.04
CA THR A 140 -22.28 -8.52 -7.98
C THR A 140 -22.06 -9.18 -6.63
N LEU A 141 -21.71 -8.37 -5.62
CA LEU A 141 -21.71 -8.79 -4.22
C LEU A 141 -23.11 -8.66 -3.62
N TYR A 142 -23.58 -9.63 -2.87
CA TYR A 142 -24.91 -9.62 -2.27
C TYR A 142 -24.82 -9.72 -0.75
N VAL A 143 -25.52 -8.78 -0.10
CA VAL A 143 -25.80 -8.77 1.32
C VAL A 143 -27.20 -9.35 1.53
N ILE A 144 -27.28 -10.49 2.22
CA ILE A 144 -28.55 -11.09 2.60
C ILE A 144 -28.98 -10.52 3.95
N THR A 145 -30.05 -9.72 3.96
CA THR A 145 -30.61 -9.10 5.18
C THR A 145 -32.12 -8.85 5.00
N ASP A 146 -32.89 -8.97 6.09
CA ASP A 146 -34.30 -8.53 6.10
C ASP A 146 -34.45 -7.01 6.25
N ASP A 147 -33.40 -6.34 6.76
CA ASP A 147 -33.38 -4.90 6.99
C ASP A 147 -32.02 -4.30 6.51
N PRO A 148 -32.01 -3.54 5.40
CA PRO A 148 -30.83 -2.82 4.93
C PRO A 148 -30.62 -1.47 5.64
N SER A 149 -31.58 -0.97 6.44
CA SER A 149 -31.51 0.36 7.04
C SER A 149 -30.31 0.61 7.98
N PRO A 150 -29.79 -0.35 8.78
CA PRO A 150 -28.61 -0.13 9.60
C PRO A 150 -27.28 -0.23 8.83
N TRP A 151 -27.32 -0.62 7.55
CA TRP A 151 -26.12 -0.81 6.75
C TRP A 151 -25.56 0.53 6.24
N PRO A 152 -24.22 0.65 6.10
CA PRO A 152 -23.63 1.79 5.42
C PRO A 152 -24.17 1.92 4.00
N GLN A 153 -24.25 3.15 3.49
CA GLN A 153 -24.61 3.38 2.10
C GLN A 153 -23.61 2.65 1.18
N ARG A 154 -24.10 2.15 0.04
CA ARG A 154 -23.30 1.39 -0.93
C ARG A 154 -22.01 2.09 -1.33
N ARG A 155 -22.11 3.39 -1.62
CA ARG A 155 -20.99 4.27 -1.96
C ARG A 155 -19.91 4.37 -0.87
N MET A 156 -20.25 4.09 0.38
CA MET A 156 -19.29 4.07 1.49
C MET A 156 -18.59 2.73 1.62
N ILE A 157 -19.11 1.67 0.99
CA ILE A 157 -18.54 0.32 1.01
C ILE A 157 -17.66 0.10 -0.21
N ILE A 158 -18.15 0.40 -1.41
CA ILE A 158 -17.56 -0.01 -2.69
C ILE A 158 -17.76 1.05 -3.80
N ASP A 159 -17.04 0.93 -4.90
CA ASP A 159 -17.24 1.64 -6.17
C ASP A 159 -17.42 0.67 -7.36
N THR A 160 -17.39 1.18 -8.59
CA THR A 160 -17.55 0.36 -9.82
C THR A 160 -16.26 -0.32 -10.30
N GLY A 161 -15.13 -0.14 -9.61
CA GLY A 161 -13.83 -0.74 -9.93
C GLY A 161 -13.04 -0.04 -11.04
N ILE A 162 -13.53 1.07 -11.58
CA ILE A 162 -12.86 1.80 -12.67
C ILE A 162 -11.79 2.76 -12.14
N THR A 163 -10.83 3.13 -12.99
CA THR A 163 -9.77 4.10 -12.69
C THR A 163 -10.32 5.39 -12.08
N ALA A 164 -9.71 5.87 -10.99
CA ALA A 164 -10.16 7.03 -10.24
C ALA A 164 -9.56 8.34 -10.78
N LEU A 165 -10.08 8.82 -11.91
CA LEU A 165 -9.72 10.11 -12.47
C LEU A 165 -10.48 11.24 -11.75
N ASN A 166 -9.82 12.38 -11.56
CA ASN A 166 -10.41 13.55 -10.90
C ASN A 166 -11.18 14.43 -11.89
N THR A 167 -12.12 13.85 -12.63
CA THR A 167 -13.06 14.58 -13.50
C THR A 167 -14.50 14.35 -13.01
N PRO A 168 -15.40 15.34 -13.14
CA PRO A 168 -16.79 15.17 -12.74
C PRO A 168 -17.45 13.93 -13.34
N GLU A 169 -17.13 13.62 -14.60
CA GLU A 169 -17.68 12.48 -15.34
C GLU A 169 -17.20 11.15 -14.75
N ASN A 170 -15.90 11.03 -14.44
CA ASN A 170 -15.35 9.81 -13.84
C ASN A 170 -15.81 9.63 -12.39
N ILE A 171 -15.91 10.72 -11.62
CA ILE A 171 -16.46 10.69 -10.26
C ILE A 171 -17.90 10.15 -10.28
N ALA A 172 -18.73 10.61 -11.23
CA ALA A 172 -20.08 10.11 -11.40
C ALA A 172 -20.11 8.63 -11.84
N ALA A 173 -19.24 8.24 -12.76
CA ALA A 173 -19.14 6.84 -13.24
C ALA A 173 -18.63 5.84 -12.17
N ARG A 174 -18.04 6.33 -11.08
CA ARG A 174 -17.63 5.53 -9.91
C ARG A 174 -18.70 5.39 -8.84
N GLU A 175 -19.88 5.97 -9.02
CA GLU A 175 -20.97 5.71 -8.08
C GLU A 175 -21.49 4.28 -8.28
N PRO A 176 -21.44 3.44 -7.23
CA PRO A 176 -21.83 2.05 -7.34
C PRO A 176 -23.36 1.92 -7.41
N THR A 177 -23.79 0.84 -8.04
CA THR A 177 -25.20 0.47 -8.25
C THR A 177 -25.48 -0.91 -7.64
N GLU A 178 -26.72 -1.38 -7.76
CA GLU A 178 -27.09 -2.76 -7.46
C GLU A 178 -26.31 -3.81 -8.27
N TYR A 179 -25.59 -3.43 -9.32
CA TYR A 179 -24.74 -4.35 -10.08
C TYR A 179 -23.37 -4.59 -9.41
N ASP A 180 -22.94 -3.71 -8.51
CA ASP A 180 -21.67 -3.84 -7.78
C ASP A 180 -21.88 -4.51 -6.41
N LEU A 181 -22.88 -4.01 -5.67
CA LEU A 181 -23.30 -4.57 -4.38
C LEU A 181 -24.81 -4.46 -4.24
N ASP A 182 -25.53 -5.47 -3.78
CA ASP A 182 -26.98 -5.41 -3.61
C ASP A 182 -27.46 -5.99 -2.29
N TRP A 183 -28.58 -5.47 -1.80
CA TRP A 183 -29.26 -6.01 -0.63
C TRP A 183 -30.45 -6.83 -1.08
N ILE A 184 -30.52 -8.08 -0.62
CA ILE A 184 -31.63 -8.97 -0.92
C ILE A 184 -32.13 -9.63 0.36
N THR A 185 -33.42 -9.93 0.41
CA THR A 185 -34.03 -10.68 1.50
C THR A 185 -33.58 -12.15 1.46
N PRO A 186 -33.61 -12.89 2.59
CA PRO A 186 -33.40 -14.33 2.61
C PRO A 186 -34.31 -15.09 1.65
N LYS A 187 -35.55 -14.63 1.47
CA LYS A 187 -36.52 -15.22 0.53
C LYS A 187 -36.09 -15.04 -0.93
N GLU A 188 -35.59 -13.86 -1.29
CA GLU A 188 -35.07 -13.58 -2.64
C GLU A 188 -33.81 -14.39 -2.91
N ALA A 189 -32.91 -14.50 -1.93
CA ALA A 189 -31.71 -15.33 -2.03
C ALA A 189 -32.05 -16.82 -2.24
N GLU A 190 -32.99 -17.36 -1.46
CA GLU A 190 -33.45 -18.75 -1.60
C GLU A 190 -34.14 -18.98 -2.96
N ALA A 191 -34.97 -18.04 -3.40
CA ALA A 191 -35.60 -18.11 -4.72
C ALA A 191 -34.58 -18.09 -5.86
N ARG A 192 -33.51 -17.31 -5.70
CA ARG A 192 -32.45 -17.12 -6.70
C ARG A 192 -31.50 -18.31 -6.77
N TRP A 193 -30.95 -18.77 -5.65
CA TRP A 193 -29.87 -19.76 -5.63
C TRP A 193 -30.30 -21.11 -5.09
N ARG A 194 -31.30 -21.18 -4.20
CA ARG A 194 -31.61 -22.38 -3.41
C ARG A 194 -30.32 -22.92 -2.77
N LYS A 195 -30.02 -24.20 -2.95
CA LYS A 195 -28.78 -24.85 -2.48
C LYS A 195 -27.58 -24.73 -3.43
N ARG A 196 -27.67 -23.91 -4.49
CA ARG A 196 -26.62 -23.78 -5.52
C ARG A 196 -25.59 -22.72 -5.15
N VAL A 197 -25.05 -22.90 -3.96
CA VAL A 197 -24.09 -22.00 -3.33
C VAL A 197 -22.82 -22.78 -3.04
N TRP A 198 -21.69 -22.27 -3.52
CA TRP A 198 -20.37 -22.84 -3.27
C TRP A 198 -19.63 -22.01 -2.24
N ALA A 199 -19.36 -22.61 -1.09
CA ALA A 199 -18.59 -21.96 -0.05
C ALA A 199 -17.14 -21.73 -0.48
N VAL A 200 -16.64 -20.54 -0.19
CA VAL A 200 -15.23 -20.16 -0.22
C VAL A 200 -14.82 -20.00 1.25
N PRO A 201 -14.17 -21.04 1.82
CA PRO A 201 -13.85 -21.04 3.24
C PRO A 201 -12.67 -20.12 3.55
N ASP A 202 -12.47 -19.91 4.84
CA ASP A 202 -11.40 -19.10 5.42
C ASP A 202 -11.50 -17.61 5.07
N PHE A 203 -10.59 -16.83 5.65
CA PHE A 203 -10.60 -15.38 5.49
C PHE A 203 -10.07 -14.98 4.10
N THR A 204 -10.85 -14.17 3.38
CA THR A 204 -10.49 -13.60 2.08
C THR A 204 -10.27 -12.09 2.20
N ILE A 205 -9.19 -11.59 1.59
CA ILE A 205 -9.04 -10.16 1.33
C ILE A 205 -9.51 -9.90 -0.11
N LEU A 206 -10.42 -8.97 -0.28
CA LEU A 206 -10.94 -8.55 -1.58
C LEU A 206 -10.53 -7.09 -1.81
N TYR A 207 -9.48 -6.89 -2.58
CA TYR A 207 -9.02 -5.56 -2.99
C TYR A 207 -9.79 -5.13 -4.24
N TRP A 208 -10.75 -4.26 -4.06
CA TRP A 208 -11.58 -3.68 -5.13
C TRP A 208 -10.88 -2.50 -5.85
N ASP A 209 -9.64 -2.19 -5.46
CA ASP A 209 -8.86 -1.11 -6.06
C ASP A 209 -8.66 -1.28 -7.59
N PRO A 210 -8.75 -0.18 -8.36
CA PRO A 210 -8.41 -0.20 -9.78
C PRO A 210 -6.90 -0.28 -10.00
N LEU A 211 -6.50 -0.50 -11.25
CA LEU A 211 -5.09 -0.66 -11.67
C LEU A 211 -4.17 0.55 -11.38
N GLN A 212 -4.71 1.75 -11.20
CA GLN A 212 -3.97 3.02 -11.25
C GLN A 212 -2.82 3.15 -10.24
N PHE A 213 -2.97 2.60 -9.02
CA PHE A 213 -2.00 2.80 -7.93
C PHE A 213 -1.36 1.49 -7.44
N ILE A 214 -1.95 0.35 -7.82
CA ILE A 214 -1.64 -0.94 -7.21
C ILE A 214 -0.22 -1.43 -7.52
N ASN A 215 0.37 -0.97 -8.61
CA ASN A 215 1.71 -1.31 -9.08
C ASN A 215 2.83 -0.51 -8.39
N HIS A 216 2.50 0.29 -7.37
CA HIS A 216 3.46 1.08 -6.62
C HIS A 216 3.61 0.55 -5.19
N TYR A 217 4.85 0.26 -4.81
CA TYR A 217 5.22 -0.22 -3.48
C TYR A 217 4.57 0.59 -2.34
N TYR A 218 4.61 1.93 -2.39
CA TYR A 218 3.99 2.76 -1.37
C TYR A 218 2.49 2.51 -1.25
N HIS A 219 1.75 2.63 -2.36
CA HIS A 219 0.29 2.49 -2.37
C HIS A 219 -0.18 1.07 -2.02
N PHE A 220 0.63 0.05 -2.29
CA PHE A 220 0.31 -1.31 -1.85
C PHE A 220 0.73 -1.56 -0.40
N ALA A 221 2.01 -1.41 -0.04
CA ALA A 221 2.52 -1.82 1.27
C ALA A 221 2.17 -0.84 2.40
N ALA A 222 2.32 0.47 2.14
CA ALA A 222 2.11 1.53 3.12
C ALA A 222 0.69 2.11 3.11
N GLU A 223 -0.16 1.72 2.14
CA GLU A 223 -1.59 2.02 2.18
C GLU A 223 -2.45 0.75 2.27
N LEU A 224 -2.57 -0.04 1.21
CA LEU A 224 -3.52 -1.16 1.19
C LEU A 224 -3.22 -2.27 2.20
N LEU A 225 -1.98 -2.75 2.25
CA LEU A 225 -1.55 -3.77 3.21
C LEU A 225 -1.53 -3.21 4.63
N MET A 226 -1.17 -1.94 4.79
CA MET A 226 -1.18 -1.26 6.09
C MET A 226 -2.61 -1.16 6.67
N GLY A 227 -3.58 -0.71 5.88
CA GLY A 227 -4.99 -0.67 6.27
C GLY A 227 -5.57 -2.07 6.48
N THR A 228 -5.21 -3.02 5.61
CA THR A 228 -5.59 -4.43 5.76
C THR A 228 -5.11 -4.99 7.09
N TRP A 229 -3.83 -4.79 7.40
CA TRP A 229 -3.26 -5.26 8.65
C TRP A 229 -3.91 -4.57 9.85
N ARG A 230 -4.21 -3.26 9.77
CA ARG A 230 -4.94 -2.54 10.82
C ARG A 230 -6.31 -3.15 11.09
N MET A 231 -7.08 -3.46 10.04
CA MET A 231 -8.38 -4.13 10.15
C MET A 231 -8.25 -5.51 10.79
N LEU A 232 -7.25 -6.31 10.42
CA LEU A 232 -7.03 -7.64 11.00
C LEU A 232 -6.49 -7.60 12.43
N ALA A 233 -5.65 -6.62 12.76
CA ALA A 233 -5.11 -6.41 14.10
C ALA A 233 -6.21 -6.14 15.14
N SER A 234 -7.34 -5.55 14.72
CA SER A 234 -8.48 -5.27 15.59
C SER A 234 -9.12 -6.51 16.24
N PHE A 235 -8.86 -7.72 15.70
CA PHE A 235 -9.31 -8.97 16.32
C PHE A 235 -8.50 -9.37 17.56
N ASP A 236 -7.35 -8.76 17.79
CA ASP A 236 -6.41 -9.18 18.81
C ASP A 236 -6.22 -8.13 19.92
N PRO A 237 -6.67 -8.40 21.15
CA PRO A 237 -6.50 -7.48 22.26
C PRO A 237 -5.11 -7.57 22.93
N TYR A 238 -4.22 -8.47 22.49
CA TYR A 238 -2.97 -8.80 23.20
C TYR A 238 -1.69 -8.44 22.44
N ILE A 239 -1.78 -7.59 21.41
CA ILE A 239 -0.60 -7.14 20.66
C ILE A 239 0.31 -6.32 21.57
N ASN A 240 1.60 -6.65 21.62
CA ASN A 240 2.57 -6.00 22.51
C ASN A 240 3.84 -5.55 21.76
N VAL A 241 4.77 -4.91 22.49
CA VAL A 241 6.07 -4.42 21.97
C VAL A 241 6.94 -5.50 21.32
N ARG A 242 6.74 -6.79 21.65
CA ARG A 242 7.42 -7.91 20.99
C ARG A 242 6.73 -8.36 19.71
N GLY A 243 5.68 -7.67 19.28
CA GLY A 243 4.84 -8.08 18.16
C GLY A 243 4.23 -9.46 18.35
N GLU A 244 4.05 -9.92 19.59
CA GLU A 244 3.33 -11.15 19.88
C GLU A 244 1.84 -10.92 19.64
N TYR A 245 1.16 -11.94 19.13
CA TYR A 245 -0.26 -11.93 18.80
C TYR A 245 -0.81 -13.36 18.90
N THR A 246 -2.11 -13.47 19.16
CA THR A 246 -2.81 -14.75 19.38
C THR A 246 -4.06 -14.91 18.52
N LYS A 247 -4.66 -13.82 18.03
CA LYS A 247 -5.98 -13.80 17.39
C LYS A 247 -6.03 -13.12 16.03
N ILE A 248 -4.96 -12.48 15.58
CA ILE A 248 -4.92 -11.88 14.24
C ILE A 248 -5.16 -12.97 13.18
N PRO A 249 -6.22 -12.88 12.35
CA PRO A 249 -6.50 -13.86 11.33
C PRO A 249 -5.38 -13.94 10.27
N THR A 250 -5.13 -15.15 9.77
CA THR A 250 -4.29 -15.36 8.58
C THR A 250 -5.20 -15.58 7.38
N PRO A 251 -5.24 -14.63 6.41
CA PRO A 251 -5.99 -14.80 5.18
C PRO A 251 -5.49 -16.00 4.37
N ALA A 252 -6.44 -16.77 3.84
CA ALA A 252 -6.13 -17.84 2.90
C ALA A 252 -5.86 -17.30 1.50
N ARG A 253 -6.46 -16.16 1.14
CA ARG A 253 -6.36 -15.58 -0.19
C ARG A 253 -6.53 -14.06 -0.24
N ALA A 254 -5.94 -13.45 -1.26
CA ALA A 254 -6.18 -12.10 -1.71
C ALA A 254 -6.69 -12.11 -3.15
N ILE A 255 -7.80 -11.41 -3.40
CA ILE A 255 -8.48 -11.33 -4.70
C ILE A 255 -8.41 -9.88 -5.19
N PHE A 256 -8.02 -9.70 -6.46
CA PHE A 256 -7.92 -8.41 -7.14
C PHE A 256 -8.78 -8.42 -8.43
N PRO A 257 -10.10 -8.16 -8.34
CA PRO A 257 -11.02 -8.31 -9.47
C PRO A 257 -10.70 -7.45 -10.69
N HIS A 258 -10.08 -6.28 -10.49
CA HIS A 258 -9.87 -5.26 -11.52
C HIS A 258 -8.41 -5.11 -11.93
N VAL A 259 -7.55 -6.04 -11.51
CA VAL A 259 -6.11 -5.97 -11.70
C VAL A 259 -5.60 -7.24 -12.35
N GLU A 260 -4.84 -7.08 -13.43
CA GLU A 260 -4.13 -8.19 -14.04
C GLU A 260 -2.91 -8.60 -13.21
N PRO A 261 -2.52 -9.89 -13.21
CA PRO A 261 -1.36 -10.35 -12.44
C PRO A 261 -0.09 -9.56 -12.72
N LYS A 262 0.16 -9.19 -13.99
CA LYS A 262 1.39 -8.45 -14.37
C LYS A 262 1.38 -7.01 -13.86
N VAL A 263 0.21 -6.39 -13.72
CA VAL A 263 0.08 -4.99 -13.29
C VAL A 263 0.36 -4.86 -11.80
N TRP A 264 -0.12 -5.79 -10.97
CA TRP A 264 0.14 -5.77 -9.52
C TRP A 264 1.63 -5.86 -9.16
N ARG A 265 2.45 -6.44 -10.03
CA ARG A 265 3.89 -6.61 -9.81
C ARG A 265 4.60 -5.27 -10.01
N ASP A 266 5.01 -4.62 -8.93
CA ASP A 266 5.77 -3.37 -8.98
C ASP A 266 7.19 -3.59 -9.53
N GLY A 267 7.79 -2.53 -10.07
CA GLY A 267 9.13 -2.59 -10.67
C GLY A 267 10.21 -3.13 -9.71
N PRO A 268 10.35 -2.58 -8.49
CA PRO A 268 11.28 -3.09 -7.47
C PRO A 268 10.94 -4.48 -6.92
N SER A 269 9.74 -4.98 -7.20
CA SER A 269 9.17 -6.21 -6.67
C SER A 269 8.99 -6.23 -5.14
N PHE A 270 8.62 -5.09 -4.55
CA PHE A 270 8.29 -5.02 -3.14
C PHE A 270 6.86 -5.49 -2.83
N ASN A 271 5.92 -5.41 -3.77
CA ASN A 271 4.55 -5.90 -3.55
C ASN A 271 4.54 -7.40 -3.21
N GLN A 272 5.24 -8.19 -4.03
CA GLN A 272 5.43 -9.63 -3.84
C GLN A 272 6.23 -9.89 -2.56
N PHE A 273 7.31 -9.15 -2.36
CA PHE A 273 8.18 -9.35 -1.21
C PHE A 273 7.43 -9.16 0.11
N PHE A 274 6.72 -8.04 0.28
CA PHE A 274 5.97 -7.75 1.51
C PHE A 274 4.80 -8.70 1.70
N LEU A 275 3.99 -8.94 0.67
CA LEU A 275 2.83 -9.82 0.82
C LEU A 275 3.23 -11.24 1.26
N HIS A 276 4.25 -11.82 0.61
CA HIS A 276 4.70 -13.17 0.93
C HIS A 276 5.57 -13.25 2.20
N ALA A 277 6.23 -12.16 2.60
CA ALA A 277 6.88 -12.09 3.91
C ALA A 277 5.86 -12.17 5.05
N VAL A 278 4.69 -11.54 4.87
CA VAL A 278 3.62 -11.55 5.88
C VAL A 278 2.82 -12.84 5.83
N TRP A 279 2.41 -13.30 4.65
CA TRP A 279 1.65 -14.52 4.47
C TRP A 279 2.25 -15.40 3.36
N PRO A 280 3.23 -16.26 3.68
CA PRO A 280 3.90 -17.10 2.67
C PRO A 280 2.97 -18.06 1.92
N GLY A 281 1.87 -18.49 2.55
CA GLY A 281 0.90 -19.42 1.98
C GLY A 281 -0.35 -18.76 1.36
N ILE A 282 -0.37 -17.43 1.20
CA ILE A 282 -1.56 -16.75 0.67
C ILE A 282 -1.78 -17.08 -0.81
N GLY A 283 -3.00 -17.49 -1.16
CA GLY A 283 -3.44 -17.61 -2.55
C GLY A 283 -3.68 -16.24 -3.17
N MET A 284 -3.28 -16.05 -4.42
CA MET A 284 -3.54 -14.83 -5.17
C MET A 284 -4.47 -15.11 -6.34
N GLU A 285 -5.59 -14.39 -6.40
CA GLU A 285 -6.54 -14.44 -7.50
C GLU A 285 -6.63 -13.04 -8.14
N PHE A 286 -6.57 -12.96 -9.47
CA PHE A 286 -6.60 -11.70 -10.22
C PHE A 286 -7.86 -11.62 -11.08
N ASN A 287 -7.94 -10.63 -11.96
CA ASN A 287 -9.11 -10.38 -12.80
C ASN A 287 -9.55 -11.60 -13.63
N ASP A 288 -8.62 -12.40 -14.15
CA ASP A 288 -8.88 -13.62 -14.89
C ASP A 288 -9.63 -14.67 -14.05
N ALA A 289 -9.15 -14.95 -12.85
CA ALA A 289 -9.81 -15.85 -11.90
C ALA A 289 -11.17 -15.30 -11.44
N TRP A 290 -11.29 -13.97 -11.28
CA TRP A 290 -12.56 -13.34 -10.96
C TRP A 290 -13.57 -13.50 -12.09
N GLU A 291 -13.18 -13.25 -13.34
CA GLU A 291 -14.01 -13.45 -14.52
C GLU A 291 -14.51 -14.88 -14.65
N ASP A 292 -13.68 -15.87 -14.32
CA ASP A 292 -14.11 -17.27 -14.31
C ASP A 292 -15.21 -17.51 -13.28
N ARG A 293 -15.09 -16.94 -12.07
CA ARG A 293 -16.16 -17.00 -11.06
C ARG A 293 -17.44 -16.30 -11.54
N VAL A 294 -17.31 -15.17 -12.24
CA VAL A 294 -18.46 -14.48 -12.86
C VAL A 294 -19.14 -15.37 -13.89
N LYS A 295 -18.39 -16.02 -14.79
CA LYS A 295 -18.93 -16.93 -15.82
C LYS A 295 -19.60 -18.15 -15.19
N LEU A 296 -18.99 -18.76 -14.17
CA LEU A 296 -19.53 -19.93 -13.46
C LEU A 296 -20.85 -19.63 -12.73
N THR A 297 -21.03 -18.41 -12.25
CA THR A 297 -22.26 -17.99 -11.57
C THR A 297 -23.36 -17.52 -12.52
N ARG A 298 -23.02 -17.18 -13.78
CA ARG A 298 -23.98 -16.94 -14.88
C ARG A 298 -24.55 -18.22 -15.47
N SER A 299 -23.79 -19.31 -15.48
CA SER A 299 -24.16 -20.51 -16.23
C SER A 299 -25.32 -21.27 -15.60
N SER A 300 -26.24 -21.71 -16.46
CA SER A 300 -27.20 -22.79 -16.21
C SER A 300 -26.48 -24.12 -16.03
N ASP A 301 -27.15 -25.07 -15.36
CA ASP A 301 -26.71 -26.45 -15.20
C ASP A 301 -26.40 -27.10 -16.58
N PRO A 302 -25.19 -27.65 -16.82
CA PRO A 302 -24.89 -28.29 -18.09
C PRO A 302 -25.73 -29.55 -18.38
N SER A 303 -26.36 -30.14 -17.35
CA SER A 303 -27.23 -31.32 -17.47
C SER A 303 -28.71 -30.96 -17.68
N ASP A 304 -29.09 -29.69 -17.52
CA ASP A 304 -30.41 -29.16 -17.78
C ASP A 304 -30.31 -27.81 -18.52
N PRO A 305 -30.32 -27.83 -19.88
CA PRO A 305 -30.22 -26.63 -20.71
C PRO A 305 -31.31 -25.58 -20.46
N ASP A 306 -32.42 -25.97 -19.84
CA ASP A 306 -33.55 -25.08 -19.51
C ASP A 306 -33.41 -24.45 -18.11
N ASN A 307 -32.50 -24.95 -17.26
CA ASN A 307 -32.24 -24.44 -15.91
C ASN A 307 -31.40 -23.15 -15.93
N LYS A 308 -32.01 -22.04 -16.33
CA LYS A 308 -31.40 -20.70 -16.36
C LYS A 308 -31.01 -20.10 -15.01
N ALA A 309 -31.20 -20.82 -13.91
CA ALA A 309 -31.08 -20.20 -12.60
C ALA A 309 -29.58 -20.06 -12.21
N PRO A 310 -29.15 -18.97 -11.57
CA PRO A 310 -27.73 -18.69 -11.31
C PRO A 310 -27.17 -19.47 -10.11
N HIS A 311 -25.84 -19.51 -9.99
CA HIS A 311 -25.12 -20.01 -8.80
C HIS A 311 -24.55 -18.82 -7.99
N ALA A 312 -24.12 -19.06 -6.76
CA ALA A 312 -23.36 -18.07 -5.99
C ALA A 312 -22.13 -18.68 -5.31
N PHE A 313 -21.08 -17.88 -5.16
CA PHE A 313 -20.03 -18.16 -4.18
C PHE A 313 -20.39 -17.52 -2.85
N LEU A 314 -20.29 -18.26 -1.74
CA LEU A 314 -20.46 -17.76 -0.38
C LEU A 314 -19.08 -17.62 0.26
N TYR A 315 -18.64 -16.39 0.50
CA TYR A 315 -17.42 -16.15 1.25
C TYR A 315 -17.74 -16.06 2.75
N GLU A 316 -17.16 -16.96 3.53
CA GLU A 316 -17.42 -17.05 4.98
C GLU A 316 -16.99 -15.79 5.73
N LYS A 317 -15.81 -15.24 5.39
CA LYS A 317 -15.28 -14.01 5.97
C LYS A 317 -14.48 -13.23 4.94
N VAL A 318 -14.85 -11.97 4.72
CA VAL A 318 -14.21 -11.09 3.73
C VAL A 318 -13.84 -9.77 4.37
N LEU A 319 -12.62 -9.31 4.14
CA LEU A 319 -12.30 -7.89 4.20
C LEU A 319 -12.35 -7.32 2.79
N LEU A 320 -13.27 -6.43 2.52
CA LEU A 320 -13.33 -5.64 1.29
C LEU A 320 -12.62 -4.30 1.51
N ALA A 321 -11.66 -3.99 0.65
CA ALA A 321 -10.90 -2.76 0.63
C ALA A 321 -11.08 -2.04 -0.71
N ASP A 322 -11.50 -0.78 -0.66
CA ASP A 322 -11.81 0.05 -1.81
C ASP A 322 -11.34 1.50 -1.59
N ARG A 323 -10.36 1.92 -2.39
CA ARG A 323 -9.81 3.28 -2.36
C ARG A 323 -10.84 4.36 -2.66
N SER A 324 -11.65 4.20 -3.70
CA SER A 324 -12.61 5.24 -4.12
C SER A 324 -13.67 5.47 -3.05
N ALA A 325 -14.18 4.40 -2.44
CA ALA A 325 -15.09 4.48 -1.31
C ALA A 325 -14.40 5.11 -0.09
N SER A 326 -13.12 4.80 0.17
CA SER A 326 -12.34 5.45 1.23
C SER A 326 -12.31 6.97 1.07
N PHE A 327 -12.11 7.50 -0.14
CA PHE A 327 -12.07 8.94 -0.41
C PHE A 327 -13.39 9.68 -0.09
N ARG A 328 -14.50 8.97 0.10
CA ARG A 328 -15.79 9.54 0.55
C ARG A 328 -15.87 9.65 2.08
N GLY A 329 -14.96 9.00 2.81
CA GLY A 329 -14.88 9.02 4.27
C GLY A 329 -14.39 10.35 4.84
N ALA A 330 -14.68 10.58 6.11
CA ALA A 330 -14.42 11.86 6.78
C ALA A 330 -12.93 12.16 6.96
N HIS A 331 -12.09 11.13 7.05
CA HIS A 331 -10.66 11.26 7.29
C HIS A 331 -9.88 11.26 5.98
N CYS A 332 -10.13 10.29 5.10
CA CYS A 332 -9.43 10.17 3.83
C CYS A 332 -9.75 11.34 2.88
N SER A 333 -10.94 11.94 2.95
CA SER A 333 -11.25 13.15 2.17
C SER A 333 -10.38 14.36 2.53
N VAL A 334 -9.82 14.39 3.75
CA VAL A 334 -8.97 15.49 4.26
C VAL A 334 -7.49 15.19 4.06
N ASN A 335 -7.07 13.94 4.31
CA ASN A 335 -5.65 13.57 4.31
C ASN A 335 -5.21 12.77 3.07
N ALA A 336 -6.15 12.34 2.23
CA ALA A 336 -5.94 11.50 1.05
C ALA A 336 -5.26 10.14 1.34
N ARG A 337 -5.40 9.61 2.56
CA ARG A 337 -4.86 8.32 3.01
C ARG A 337 -5.99 7.35 3.32
N THR A 338 -6.14 6.32 2.51
CA THR A 338 -7.20 5.29 2.68
C THR A 338 -7.11 4.61 4.04
N VAL A 339 -5.89 4.37 4.55
CA VAL A 339 -5.61 3.77 5.85
C VAL A 339 -6.24 4.54 7.01
N SER A 340 -6.46 5.85 6.86
CA SER A 340 -7.05 6.65 7.94
C SER A 340 -8.46 6.22 8.31
N GLU A 341 -9.24 5.74 7.34
CA GLU A 341 -10.58 5.17 7.57
C GLU A 341 -10.50 3.82 8.30
N ALA A 342 -9.50 2.99 7.98
CA ALA A 342 -9.25 1.73 8.69
C ALA A 342 -8.81 1.97 10.15
N ILE A 343 -7.97 2.98 10.40
CA ILE A 343 -7.57 3.37 11.75
C ILE A 343 -8.79 3.79 12.56
N GLU A 344 -9.65 4.65 12.02
CA GLU A 344 -10.85 5.10 12.72
C GLU A 344 -11.82 3.96 12.98
N ALA A 345 -12.10 3.11 11.98
CA ALA A 345 -12.98 1.95 12.12
C ALA A 345 -12.54 0.94 13.19
N THR A 346 -11.26 0.98 13.57
CA THR A 346 -10.64 0.06 14.54
C THR A 346 -10.20 0.75 15.83
N ARG A 347 -10.46 2.05 15.98
CA ARG A 347 -10.01 2.85 17.14
C ARG A 347 -10.55 2.26 18.45
N SER A 348 -11.85 1.96 18.49
CA SER A 348 -12.46 1.39 19.69
C SER A 348 -11.88 0.04 20.10
N ASP A 349 -11.42 -0.78 19.15
CA ASP A 349 -10.83 -2.09 19.44
C ASP A 349 -9.37 -1.98 19.89
N LEU A 350 -8.61 -1.03 19.34
CA LEU A 350 -7.15 -0.95 19.48
C LEU A 350 -6.66 0.14 20.43
N GLU A 351 -7.39 1.25 20.55
CA GLU A 351 -6.98 2.42 21.32
C GLU A 351 -7.87 2.66 22.55
N ASP A 352 -9.19 2.49 22.43
CA ASP A 352 -10.13 2.74 23.53
C ASP A 352 -10.48 1.47 24.34
N GLY A 353 -9.90 0.32 23.98
CA GLY A 353 -10.16 -0.98 24.59
C GLY A 353 -9.16 -1.38 25.68
N PRO A 354 -9.45 -2.43 26.49
CA PRO A 354 -8.54 -2.90 27.52
C PRO A 354 -7.24 -3.47 26.92
N GLY A 355 -6.12 -3.18 27.60
CA GLY A 355 -4.75 -3.56 27.20
C GLY A 355 -3.89 -2.33 26.93
N ASN A 356 -2.84 -2.13 27.73
CA ASN A 356 -1.94 -0.98 27.57
C ASN A 356 -1.20 -1.06 26.22
N ASP A 357 -1.33 0.00 25.42
CA ASP A 357 -0.55 0.29 24.21
C ASP A 357 -0.72 -0.64 22.99
N LYS A 358 -1.71 -1.54 22.91
CA LYS A 358 -1.90 -2.39 21.70
C LYS A 358 -2.10 -1.57 20.41
N GLY A 359 -2.78 -0.44 20.51
CA GLY A 359 -2.96 0.52 19.41
C GLY A 359 -1.67 1.20 18.96
N LYS A 360 -0.58 1.14 19.75
CA LYS A 360 0.77 1.54 19.37
C LYS A 360 1.52 0.42 18.64
N TRP A 361 1.30 -0.82 19.06
CA TRP A 361 2.03 -1.99 18.60
C TRP A 361 1.38 -2.76 17.45
N TRP A 362 0.20 -2.32 16.98
CA TRP A 362 -0.58 -3.00 15.94
C TRP A 362 0.21 -3.41 14.69
N TRP A 363 1.22 -2.62 14.28
CA TRP A 363 2.06 -2.91 13.11
C TRP A 363 3.25 -3.84 13.41
N GLU A 364 3.67 -3.95 14.66
CA GLU A 364 4.89 -4.66 15.07
C GLU A 364 4.90 -6.15 14.67
N PRO A 365 3.79 -6.92 14.80
CA PRO A 365 3.82 -8.32 14.39
C PRO A 365 4.07 -8.50 12.89
N LEU A 366 3.50 -7.63 12.05
CA LEU A 366 3.76 -7.64 10.61
C LEU A 366 5.21 -7.28 10.34
N ARG A 367 5.68 -6.17 10.95
CA ARG A 367 7.07 -5.72 10.84
C ARG A 367 8.01 -6.88 11.13
N ARG A 368 7.88 -7.54 12.28
CA ARG A 368 8.74 -8.67 12.70
C ARG A 368 8.74 -9.85 11.73
N ARG A 369 7.62 -10.17 11.07
CA ARG A 369 7.62 -11.21 10.02
C ARG A 369 8.52 -10.83 8.86
N VAL A 370 8.46 -9.57 8.41
CA VAL A 370 9.31 -9.04 7.33
C VAL A 370 10.78 -8.99 7.76
N LEU A 371 11.06 -8.52 8.97
CA LEU A 371 12.42 -8.49 9.51
C LEU A 371 13.05 -9.89 9.58
N LYS A 372 12.27 -10.90 9.99
CA LYS A 372 12.72 -12.28 10.10
C LYS A 372 13.14 -12.86 8.75
N ILE A 373 12.36 -12.66 7.69
CA ILE A 373 12.73 -13.16 6.36
C ILE A 373 13.94 -12.41 5.78
N SER A 374 14.17 -11.16 6.19
CA SER A 374 15.36 -10.39 5.86
C SER A 374 16.58 -10.69 6.73
N SER A 375 16.49 -11.66 7.66
CA SER A 375 17.56 -12.04 8.58
C SER A 375 18.08 -10.87 9.42
N VAL A 376 17.18 -10.00 9.89
CA VAL A 376 17.52 -8.91 10.80
C VAL A 376 17.85 -9.48 12.18
N ASP A 377 18.94 -9.01 12.78
CA ASP A 377 19.39 -9.46 14.10
C ASP A 377 18.32 -9.21 15.19
N GLN A 378 18.20 -10.14 16.14
CA GLN A 378 17.17 -10.07 17.18
C GLN A 378 17.29 -8.80 18.05
N ALA A 379 18.51 -8.33 18.36
CA ALA A 379 18.71 -7.11 19.13
C ALA A 379 18.20 -5.87 18.36
N ILE A 380 18.31 -5.88 17.02
CA ILE A 380 17.74 -4.83 16.16
C ILE A 380 16.21 -4.91 16.12
N GLN A 381 15.64 -6.12 16.04
CA GLN A 381 14.18 -6.30 16.12
C GLN A 381 13.61 -5.83 17.47
N ASP A 382 14.40 -5.95 18.54
CA ASP A 382 14.04 -5.64 19.91
C ASP A 382 14.35 -4.20 20.34
N LEU A 383 14.83 -3.31 19.45
CA LEU A 383 15.23 -1.93 19.81
C LEU A 383 14.18 -1.14 20.60
N SER A 384 12.89 -1.34 20.30
CA SER A 384 11.78 -0.68 21.04
C SER A 384 11.73 -1.08 22.52
N LEU A 385 12.21 -2.27 22.89
CA LEU A 385 12.27 -2.71 24.29
C LEU A 385 13.24 -1.87 25.13
N TRP A 386 14.17 -1.14 24.51
CA TRP A 386 15.03 -0.20 25.25
C TRP A 386 14.22 0.86 26.00
N TRP A 387 13.11 1.33 25.43
CA TRP A 387 12.26 2.36 26.03
C TRP A 387 10.98 1.82 26.66
N TYR A 388 10.49 0.68 26.16
CA TYR A 388 9.16 0.16 26.51
C TYR A 388 9.20 -1.26 27.09
N GLY A 389 10.39 -1.86 27.22
CA GLY A 389 10.58 -3.16 27.84
C GLY A 389 10.78 -3.07 29.35
N THR A 390 11.04 -4.23 29.96
CA THR A 390 11.43 -4.33 31.38
C THR A 390 12.90 -3.99 31.58
N GLU A 391 13.34 -3.75 32.82
CA GLU A 391 14.77 -3.57 33.15
C GLU A 391 15.62 -4.76 32.67
N ALA A 392 15.09 -5.98 32.75
CA ALA A 392 15.75 -7.18 32.25
C ALA A 392 15.89 -7.18 30.71
N ASP A 393 14.95 -6.58 29.99
CA ASP A 393 15.05 -6.42 28.53
C ASP A 393 16.12 -5.42 28.15
N VAL A 394 16.19 -4.30 28.86
CA VAL A 394 17.22 -3.27 28.66
C VAL A 394 18.60 -3.85 28.96
N ALA A 395 18.76 -4.57 30.06
CA ALA A 395 20.02 -5.23 30.41
C ALA A 395 20.47 -6.23 29.32
N ARG A 396 19.56 -7.09 28.85
CA ARG A 396 19.85 -8.05 27.77
C ARG A 396 20.23 -7.35 26.46
N LEU A 397 19.56 -6.25 26.11
CA LEU A 397 19.93 -5.45 24.93
C LEU A 397 21.29 -4.79 25.11
N SER A 398 21.58 -4.25 26.29
CA SER A 398 22.87 -3.62 26.61
C SER A 398 24.05 -4.58 26.42
N GLU A 399 23.87 -5.89 26.58
CA GLU A 399 24.93 -6.88 26.33
C GLU A 399 25.17 -7.14 24.84
N LYS A 400 24.19 -6.87 23.98
CA LYS A 400 24.22 -7.19 22.54
C LYS A 400 24.49 -5.99 21.65
N LEU A 401 24.08 -4.79 22.08
CA LEU A 401 24.24 -3.57 21.32
C LEU A 401 25.66 -3.02 21.44
N GLU A 402 26.16 -2.46 20.34
CA GLU A 402 27.43 -1.75 20.33
C GLU A 402 27.41 -0.57 21.30
N GLY A 403 28.46 -0.44 22.12
CA GLY A 403 28.52 0.59 23.18
C GLY A 403 27.45 0.44 24.27
N GLY A 404 26.75 -0.69 24.34
CA GLY A 404 25.77 -1.02 25.38
C GLY A 404 24.44 -0.27 25.31
N LYS A 405 24.15 0.43 24.21
CA LYS A 405 22.90 1.19 24.05
C LYS A 405 22.54 1.40 22.58
N PRO A 406 21.29 1.77 22.26
CA PRO A 406 20.90 2.01 20.88
C PRO A 406 21.70 3.15 20.24
N THR A 407 22.39 2.80 19.17
CA THR A 407 23.08 3.70 18.24
C THR A 407 22.08 4.57 17.48
N VAL A 408 22.44 5.84 17.26
CA VAL A 408 21.70 6.76 16.38
C VAL A 408 22.12 6.48 14.94
N HIS A 409 21.26 5.78 14.19
CA HIS A 409 21.47 5.53 12.77
C HIS A 409 20.76 6.58 11.92
N ILE A 410 21.52 7.41 11.22
CA ILE A 410 21.04 8.30 10.18
C ILE A 410 21.15 7.57 8.84
N THR A 411 20.02 7.33 8.19
CA THR A 411 19.96 6.75 6.86
C THR A 411 19.48 7.81 5.88
N TYR A 412 20.38 8.23 4.99
CA TYR A 412 20.05 9.15 3.90
C TYR A 412 19.80 8.35 2.62
N ILE A 413 18.56 8.32 2.17
CA ILE A 413 18.16 7.74 0.88
C ILE A 413 18.50 8.73 -0.23
N SER A 414 19.67 8.54 -0.83
CA SER A 414 20.14 9.29 -1.99
C SER A 414 19.35 8.88 -3.23
N ARG A 415 18.93 9.88 -4.01
CA ARG A 415 18.29 9.71 -5.32
C ARG A 415 19.15 10.21 -6.47
N GLN A 416 20.43 10.47 -6.23
CA GLN A 416 21.30 11.09 -7.23
C GLN A 416 21.49 10.21 -8.48
N THR A 417 21.45 8.89 -8.33
CA THR A 417 21.45 7.90 -9.42
C THR A 417 20.07 7.64 -10.03
N ALA A 418 18.98 8.07 -9.40
CA ALA A 418 17.62 7.89 -9.91
C ALA A 418 17.34 8.75 -11.16
N ARG A 419 16.18 8.58 -11.81
CA ARG A 419 15.79 9.39 -12.98
C ARG A 419 15.30 10.80 -12.64
N ARG A 420 14.52 10.90 -11.55
CA ARG A 420 13.80 12.11 -11.14
C ARG A 420 13.87 12.34 -9.64
N ARG A 421 13.51 13.54 -9.18
CA ARG A 421 13.48 13.96 -7.75
C ARG A 421 14.86 13.90 -7.14
N LYS A 422 15.76 14.69 -7.70
CA LYS A 422 17.15 14.86 -7.26
C LYS A 422 17.30 16.18 -6.53
N LEU A 423 18.25 16.20 -5.60
CA LEU A 423 18.75 17.47 -5.10
C LEU A 423 19.68 18.09 -6.14
N ILE A 424 19.84 19.41 -6.05
CA ILE A 424 20.95 20.13 -6.68
C ILE A 424 22.27 19.46 -6.23
N LYS A 425 23.21 19.29 -7.16
CA LYS A 425 24.42 18.49 -6.93
C LYS A 425 25.26 19.05 -5.78
N GLU A 426 25.51 20.35 -5.80
CA GLU A 426 26.31 21.06 -4.78
C GLU A 426 25.62 20.98 -3.41
N ASP A 427 24.30 21.11 -3.37
CA ASP A 427 23.50 20.98 -2.15
C ASP A 427 23.52 19.55 -1.59
N HIS A 428 23.48 18.53 -2.46
CA HIS A 428 23.67 17.13 -2.07
C HIS A 428 25.05 16.92 -1.44
N GLU A 429 26.12 17.41 -2.07
CA GLU A 429 27.49 17.30 -1.55
C GLU A 429 27.63 18.03 -0.21
N GLY A 430 27.01 19.21 -0.07
CA GLY A 430 26.94 19.96 1.17
C GLY A 430 26.17 19.22 2.27
N LEU A 431 25.05 18.59 1.95
CA LEU A 431 24.28 17.74 2.88
C LEU A 431 25.11 16.54 3.35
N VAL A 432 25.75 15.82 2.44
CA VAL A 432 26.61 14.67 2.77
C VAL A 432 27.74 15.09 3.70
N THR A 433 28.38 16.23 3.42
CA THR A 433 29.45 16.77 4.25
C THR A 433 28.95 17.11 5.65
N ALA A 434 27.85 17.86 5.76
CA ALA A 434 27.27 18.26 7.04
C ALA A 434 26.85 17.06 7.91
N LEU A 435 26.30 16.00 7.31
CA LEU A 435 25.93 14.78 8.03
C LEU A 435 27.17 14.02 8.53
N LYS A 436 28.24 13.93 7.71
CA LYS A 436 29.52 13.31 8.12
C LYS A 436 30.18 14.08 9.27
N GLU A 437 30.16 15.40 9.21
CA GLU A 437 30.69 16.28 10.25
C GLU A 437 29.90 16.13 11.56
N LEU A 438 28.55 16.07 11.49
CA LEU A 438 27.70 15.83 12.64
C LEU A 438 28.06 14.51 13.34
N VAL A 439 28.11 13.40 12.58
CA VAL A 439 28.46 12.09 13.14
C VAL A 439 29.87 12.10 13.74
N SER A 440 30.85 12.67 13.03
CA SER A 440 32.23 12.76 13.53
C SER A 440 32.31 13.55 14.83
N ARG A 441 31.60 14.68 14.91
CA ARG A 441 31.55 15.53 16.10
C ARG A 441 30.89 14.83 17.29
N LYS A 442 29.77 14.13 17.07
CA LYS A 442 29.07 13.39 18.14
C LYS A 442 29.90 12.21 18.66
N ASN A 443 30.59 11.49 17.79
CA ASN A 443 31.44 10.37 18.17
C ASN A 443 32.79 10.80 18.79
N ALA A 444 33.21 12.06 18.63
CA ALA A 444 34.39 12.62 19.30
C ALA A 444 34.13 13.03 20.76
N LEU A 445 32.86 13.06 21.20
CA LEU A 445 32.51 13.36 22.59
C LEU A 445 32.98 12.22 23.51
N PRO A 446 33.43 12.54 24.74
CA PRO A 446 33.86 11.51 25.69
C PRO A 446 32.70 10.56 26.02
N PRO A 447 32.99 9.28 26.33
CA PRO A 447 31.96 8.35 26.77
C PRO A 447 31.20 8.93 27.96
N SER A 448 29.88 9.05 27.83
CA SER A 448 28.98 9.44 28.91
C SER A 448 27.71 8.60 28.84
N PRO A 449 26.94 8.49 29.94
CA PRO A 449 25.62 7.86 29.92
C PRO A 449 24.72 8.46 28.83
N GLU A 450 24.83 9.76 28.60
CA GLU A 450 24.00 10.52 27.66
C GLU A 450 24.47 10.41 26.19
N ASN A 451 25.76 10.16 25.94
CA ASN A 451 26.34 10.14 24.60
C ASN A 451 26.18 8.78 23.90
N ARG A 452 25.37 8.71 22.84
CA ARG A 452 25.20 7.52 21.99
C ARG A 452 26.24 7.49 20.88
N LEU A 453 26.51 6.30 20.31
CA LEU A 453 27.21 6.18 19.04
C LEU A 453 26.31 6.69 17.91
N TRP A 454 26.91 7.32 16.91
CA TRP A 454 26.23 7.82 15.71
C TRP A 454 26.80 7.16 14.46
N HIS A 455 25.92 6.72 13.57
CA HIS A 455 26.29 6.15 12.28
C HIS A 455 25.53 6.85 11.16
N LEU A 456 26.23 7.14 10.06
CA LEU A 456 25.64 7.64 8.82
C LEU A 456 25.75 6.56 7.75
N GLU A 457 24.62 6.30 7.10
CA GLU A 457 24.55 5.43 5.93
C GLU A 457 23.88 6.19 4.78
N ILE A 458 24.61 6.35 3.67
CA ILE A 458 24.11 7.02 2.46
C ILE A 458 23.76 5.90 1.47
N VAL A 459 22.50 5.80 1.11
CA VAL A 459 21.93 4.64 0.45
C VAL A 459 21.34 5.03 -0.90
N GLU A 460 21.79 4.37 -1.94
CA GLU A 460 21.14 4.36 -3.25
C GLU A 460 20.37 3.04 -3.36
N ALA A 461 19.09 3.10 -3.03
CA ALA A 461 18.25 1.92 -2.81
C ALA A 461 18.18 1.01 -4.05
N GLU A 462 18.26 1.59 -5.25
CA GLU A 462 18.28 0.86 -6.53
C GLU A 462 19.50 -0.06 -6.73
N HIS A 463 20.54 0.08 -5.90
CA HIS A 463 21.79 -0.69 -6.02
C HIS A 463 21.94 -1.80 -4.97
N ILE A 464 20.95 -1.96 -4.09
CA ILE A 464 20.99 -2.96 -3.00
C ILE A 464 19.75 -3.84 -3.01
N SER A 465 19.89 -5.06 -2.45
CA SER A 465 18.79 -6.03 -2.41
C SER A 465 17.64 -5.55 -1.52
N ARG A 466 16.45 -6.12 -1.75
CA ARG A 466 15.26 -5.83 -0.93
C ARG A 466 15.49 -6.14 0.55
N GLU A 467 16.16 -7.25 0.84
CA GLU A 467 16.50 -7.65 2.20
C GLU A 467 17.48 -6.65 2.85
N GLU A 468 18.46 -6.13 2.10
CA GLU A 468 19.36 -5.12 2.64
C GLU A 468 18.64 -3.79 2.89
N GLN A 469 17.75 -3.36 1.99
CA GLN A 469 16.90 -2.20 2.23
C GLN A 469 16.07 -2.33 3.51
N VAL A 470 15.52 -3.53 3.79
CA VAL A 470 14.83 -3.82 5.05
C VAL A 470 15.78 -3.80 6.25
N ARG A 471 16.97 -4.41 6.15
CA ARG A 471 17.96 -4.41 7.25
C ARG A 471 18.43 -3.01 7.62
N ILE A 472 18.62 -2.15 6.63
CA ILE A 472 18.95 -0.74 6.85
C ILE A 472 17.79 -0.06 7.58
N ALA A 473 16.58 -0.14 7.03
CA ALA A 473 15.40 0.50 7.63
C ALA A 473 15.12 0.03 9.07
N ALA A 474 15.36 -1.25 9.36
CA ALA A 474 15.13 -1.87 10.67
C ALA A 474 16.01 -1.30 11.79
N ARG A 475 17.20 -0.79 11.46
CA ARG A 475 18.12 -0.15 12.43
C ARG A 475 18.05 1.38 12.39
N THR A 476 17.43 1.98 11.36
CA THR A 476 17.34 3.42 11.17
C THR A 476 16.65 4.12 12.34
N THR A 477 17.29 5.16 12.87
CA THR A 477 16.71 6.10 13.84
C THR A 477 16.13 7.31 13.12
N VAL A 478 16.88 7.86 12.14
CA VAL A 478 16.47 8.98 11.31
C VAL A 478 16.53 8.58 9.84
N MET A 479 15.39 8.49 9.17
CA MET A 479 15.33 8.29 7.72
C MET A 479 15.15 9.63 7.03
N LEU A 480 16.09 9.97 6.16
CA LEU A 480 16.14 11.25 5.45
C LEU A 480 16.13 10.99 3.95
N GLY A 481 15.41 11.80 3.17
CA GLY A 481 15.48 11.73 1.71
C GLY A 481 14.57 12.73 1.03
N VAL A 482 14.74 12.85 -0.29
CA VAL A 482 13.79 13.61 -1.12
C VAL A 482 12.44 12.91 -1.12
N HIS A 483 11.36 13.69 -1.08
CA HIS A 483 9.99 13.17 -1.10
C HIS A 483 9.75 12.11 -2.20
N GLY A 484 8.88 11.15 -1.86
CA GLY A 484 8.49 10.06 -2.76
C GLY A 484 8.99 8.68 -2.33
N ASN A 485 8.82 7.70 -3.23
CA ASN A 485 8.82 6.26 -2.92
C ASN A 485 10.05 5.72 -2.17
N GLY A 486 11.20 6.41 -2.21
CA GLY A 486 12.40 6.02 -1.47
C GLY A 486 12.17 5.92 0.05
N LEU A 487 11.25 6.71 0.59
CA LEU A 487 10.97 6.76 2.04
C LEU A 487 9.93 5.74 2.52
N THR A 488 9.37 4.93 1.61
CA THR A 488 8.35 3.91 1.97
C THR A 488 8.86 2.94 3.04
N HIS A 489 10.18 2.67 3.06
CA HIS A 489 10.81 1.82 4.05
C HIS A 489 10.68 2.32 5.51
N LEU A 490 10.19 3.54 5.75
CA LEU A 490 9.82 4.00 7.09
C LEU A 490 8.92 3.01 7.81
N ILE A 491 8.08 2.26 7.08
CA ILE A 491 7.18 1.27 7.69
C ILE A 491 7.96 0.16 8.41
N MET A 492 9.24 -0.05 8.12
CA MET A 492 10.09 -1.06 8.75
C MET A 492 10.95 -0.50 9.90
N MET A 493 10.94 0.82 10.11
CA MET A 493 11.66 1.45 11.22
C MET A 493 11.12 1.00 12.59
N PRO A 494 11.98 0.92 13.62
CA PRO A 494 11.54 0.62 14.97
C PRO A 494 10.77 1.81 15.56
N VAL A 495 9.65 1.54 16.22
CA VAL A 495 8.86 2.58 16.92
C VAL A 495 9.55 2.93 18.23
N THR A 496 10.30 4.03 18.23
CA THR A 496 11.05 4.54 19.39
C THR A 496 10.79 6.04 19.59
N PRO A 497 11.05 6.61 20.79
CA PRO A 497 10.98 8.06 21.00
C PRO A 497 11.92 8.87 20.10
N LEU A 498 12.93 8.26 19.49
CA LEU A 498 13.89 8.92 18.59
C LEU A 498 13.53 8.77 17.11
N ALA A 499 12.65 7.82 16.76
CA ALA A 499 12.29 7.50 15.39
C ALA A 499 11.75 8.74 14.66
N THR A 500 12.45 9.12 13.59
CA THR A 500 12.19 10.35 12.85
C THR A 500 12.31 10.13 11.34
N VAL A 501 11.37 10.67 10.57
CA VAL A 501 11.44 10.76 9.10
C VAL A 501 11.59 12.22 8.71
N ILE A 502 12.54 12.52 7.84
CA ILE A 502 12.79 13.86 7.31
C ILE A 502 12.62 13.83 5.78
N GLU A 503 11.62 14.54 5.30
CA GLU A 503 11.32 14.69 3.87
C GLU A 503 11.87 16.02 3.33
N LEU A 504 12.73 15.94 2.32
CA LEU A 504 13.23 17.10 1.59
C LEU A 504 12.26 17.42 0.44
N PHE A 505 11.65 18.60 0.49
CA PHE A 505 10.70 19.09 -0.50
C PHE A 505 11.27 20.26 -1.29
N TYR A 506 10.82 20.38 -2.54
CA TYR A 506 10.98 21.64 -3.27
C TYR A 506 10.26 22.76 -2.52
N PRO A 507 10.87 23.96 -2.34
CA PRO A 507 10.26 25.05 -1.58
C PRO A 507 8.82 25.35 -1.98
N GLY A 508 7.95 25.52 -0.98
CA GLY A 508 6.50 25.71 -1.17
C GLY A 508 5.71 24.42 -1.42
N GLY A 509 6.38 23.29 -1.66
CA GLY A 509 5.74 22.00 -1.91
C GLY A 509 5.53 21.17 -0.66
N PHE A 510 4.45 20.40 -0.61
CA PHE A 510 4.19 19.47 0.47
C PHE A 510 3.24 18.37 0.02
N ALA A 511 3.52 17.14 0.44
CA ALA A 511 2.65 15.98 0.27
C ALA A 511 2.48 15.26 1.61
N ARG A 512 1.33 14.61 1.81
CA ARG A 512 0.99 13.96 3.08
C ARG A 512 1.48 12.52 3.20
N ASP A 513 1.98 11.93 2.13
CA ASP A 513 2.26 10.50 2.01
C ASP A 513 3.08 9.96 3.20
N TYR A 514 4.34 10.39 3.34
CA TYR A 514 5.19 9.88 4.43
C TYR A 514 4.99 10.65 5.72
N GLN A 515 4.54 11.91 5.68
CA GLN A 515 4.08 12.65 6.87
C GLN A 515 3.01 11.90 7.66
N TRP A 516 1.91 11.54 7.01
CA TRP A 516 0.79 10.87 7.67
C TRP A 516 1.20 9.46 8.08
N THR A 517 1.87 8.71 7.19
CA THR A 517 2.29 7.33 7.47
C THR A 517 3.25 7.26 8.65
N SER A 518 4.21 8.18 8.75
CA SER A 518 5.13 8.27 9.90
C SER A 518 4.36 8.52 11.19
N THR A 519 3.44 9.48 11.17
CA THR A 519 2.65 9.88 12.35
C THR A 519 1.73 8.74 12.80
N ALA A 520 1.10 8.03 11.86
CA ALA A 520 0.23 6.87 12.13
C ALA A 520 0.98 5.69 12.76
N LEU A 521 2.29 5.57 12.51
CA LEU A 521 3.17 4.58 13.14
C LEU A 521 3.86 5.09 14.41
N GLY A 522 3.53 6.30 14.88
CA GLY A 522 4.08 6.87 16.11
C GLY A 522 5.49 7.46 15.95
N MET A 523 5.93 7.75 14.73
CA MET A 523 7.21 8.39 14.43
C MET A 523 7.03 9.91 14.28
N ARG A 524 8.10 10.67 14.55
CA ARG A 524 8.12 12.10 14.23
C ARG A 524 8.42 12.31 12.75
N HIS A 525 7.79 13.30 12.16
CA HIS A 525 8.03 13.69 10.77
C HIS A 525 8.44 15.16 10.69
N TYR A 526 9.44 15.47 9.87
CA TYR A 526 9.78 16.83 9.48
C TYR A 526 9.79 16.97 7.96
N GLY A 527 9.16 18.00 7.44
CA GLY A 527 9.40 18.45 6.08
C GLY A 527 10.42 19.58 6.07
N VAL A 528 11.25 19.64 5.04
CA VAL A 528 12.29 20.66 4.88
C VAL A 528 12.13 21.37 3.54
N HIS A 529 12.12 22.70 3.58
CA HIS A 529 12.27 23.60 2.42
C HIS A 529 13.61 24.29 2.52
N ASN A 530 14.60 23.79 1.77
CA ASN A 530 15.97 24.27 1.78
C ASN A 530 16.62 24.29 3.18
N ASP A 531 16.53 25.42 3.89
CA ASP A 531 17.11 25.71 5.19
C ASP A 531 16.07 25.82 6.33
N THR A 532 14.78 25.74 6.01
CA THR A 532 13.67 25.82 6.96
C THR A 532 12.95 24.48 7.09
N SER A 533 12.42 24.18 8.27
CA SER A 533 11.69 22.94 8.53
C SER A 533 10.31 23.20 9.12
N PHE A 534 9.41 22.23 8.95
CA PHE A 534 8.06 22.24 9.48
C PHE A 534 7.66 20.83 9.96
N THR A 535 6.75 20.77 10.92
CA THR A 535 6.23 19.53 11.51
C THR A 535 4.85 19.76 12.09
N GLU A 536 4.14 18.70 12.48
CA GLU A 536 2.85 18.85 13.18
C GLU A 536 3.02 19.59 14.52
N PRO A 537 2.04 20.43 14.89
CA PRO A 537 0.74 20.65 14.24
C PRO A 537 0.76 21.67 13.08
N SER A 538 1.91 22.28 12.78
CA SER A 538 2.05 23.38 11.82
C SER A 538 2.51 22.89 10.44
N LEU A 539 1.60 22.24 9.70
CA LEU A 539 1.88 21.75 8.35
C LEU A 539 1.50 22.77 7.26
N PRO A 540 2.29 22.91 6.19
CA PRO A 540 1.88 23.64 4.98
C PRO A 540 0.64 23.04 4.31
N LEU A 541 0.04 23.81 3.41
CA LEU A 541 -0.98 23.26 2.50
C LEU A 541 -0.32 22.27 1.53
N VAL A 542 -1.06 21.21 1.17
CA VAL A 542 -0.63 20.27 0.13
C VAL A 542 -0.52 21.02 -1.19
N GLN A 543 0.69 21.09 -1.73
CA GLN A 543 1.00 21.82 -2.95
C GLN A 543 2.10 21.10 -3.73
N TYR A 544 1.98 21.14 -5.06
CA TYR A 544 2.92 20.55 -6.00
C TYR A 544 3.43 21.66 -6.94
N PRO A 545 4.28 22.59 -6.44
CA PRO A 545 4.78 23.69 -7.26
C PRO A 545 5.60 23.19 -8.46
N GLU A 546 5.84 24.07 -9.42
CA GLU A 546 6.80 23.80 -10.49
C GLU A 546 8.16 23.42 -9.87
N GLY A 547 8.79 22.35 -10.39
CA GLY A 547 10.01 21.80 -9.80
C GLY A 547 9.80 20.78 -8.67
N PHE A 548 8.58 20.60 -8.15
CA PHE A 548 8.31 19.61 -7.10
C PHE A 548 8.76 18.19 -7.48
N GLN A 549 8.51 17.78 -8.73
CA GLN A 549 8.94 16.49 -9.26
C GLN A 549 10.30 16.55 -9.99
N GLY A 550 10.98 17.69 -9.95
CA GLY A 550 12.17 18.01 -10.74
C GLY A 550 13.48 17.44 -10.18
N ASN A 551 14.60 17.84 -10.78
CA ASN A 551 15.94 17.36 -10.44
C ASN A 551 16.83 18.40 -9.75
N GLU A 552 16.22 19.50 -9.32
CA GLU A 552 16.90 20.68 -8.77
C GLU A 552 16.25 21.08 -7.45
N ILE A 553 16.04 20.10 -6.55
CA ILE A 553 15.48 20.36 -5.23
C ILE A 553 16.59 20.91 -4.32
N PRO A 554 16.46 22.15 -3.80
CA PRO A 554 17.50 22.74 -2.97
C PRO A 554 17.48 22.16 -1.54
N VAL A 555 18.65 22.07 -0.92
CA VAL A 555 18.78 21.75 0.51
C VAL A 555 20.01 22.39 1.15
N HIS A 556 19.82 22.98 2.31
CA HIS A 556 20.93 23.50 3.11
C HIS A 556 21.37 22.46 4.14
N GLY A 557 22.41 21.69 3.80
CA GLY A 557 22.97 20.61 4.61
C GLY A 557 23.15 20.92 6.10
N PRO A 558 23.79 22.06 6.48
CA PRO A 558 23.97 22.43 7.88
C PRO A 558 22.66 22.61 8.66
N SER A 559 21.60 23.11 8.03
CA SER A 559 20.28 23.22 8.69
C SER A 559 19.67 21.85 8.98
N VAL A 560 19.79 20.90 8.04
CA VAL A 560 19.29 19.53 8.23
C VAL A 560 20.09 18.81 9.33
N ALA A 561 21.41 18.93 9.33
CA ALA A 561 22.25 18.35 10.36
C ALA A 561 21.90 18.90 11.76
N ARG A 562 21.68 20.21 11.86
CA ARG A 562 21.22 20.85 13.10
C ARG A 562 19.86 20.34 13.55
N LEU A 563 18.90 20.24 12.63
CA LEU A 563 17.56 19.69 12.92
C LEU A 563 17.65 18.28 13.50
N ILE A 564 18.49 17.40 12.91
CA ILE A 564 18.71 16.05 13.42
C ILE A 564 19.30 16.09 14.82
N GLU A 565 20.33 16.90 15.03
CA GLU A 565 20.96 17.06 16.34
C GLU A 565 19.97 17.53 17.41
N GLU A 566 19.26 18.62 17.17
CA GLU A 566 18.25 19.18 18.07
C GLU A 566 17.12 18.18 18.35
N ARG A 567 16.71 17.40 17.34
CA ARG A 567 15.67 16.38 17.50
C ARG A 567 16.12 15.23 18.39
N ILE A 568 17.35 14.77 18.25
CA ILE A 568 17.88 13.64 19.02
C ILE A 568 18.21 14.09 20.45
N ASP A 569 18.86 15.24 20.61
CA ASP A 569 19.22 15.78 21.93
C ASP A 569 18.00 16.31 22.70
N GLY A 570 17.01 16.86 21.98
CA GLY A 570 15.82 17.50 22.57
C GLY A 570 14.74 16.53 23.07
N VAL A 571 14.77 15.26 22.66
CA VAL A 571 13.93 14.23 23.30
C VAL A 571 14.63 13.80 24.58
N ALA A 572 14.34 14.57 25.64
CA ALA A 572 14.80 14.37 27.00
C ALA A 572 14.87 12.88 27.32
N THR A 573 16.11 12.37 27.40
CA THR A 573 16.43 11.03 27.84
C THR A 573 15.88 10.84 29.24
N ARG A 574 14.93 9.92 29.44
CA ARG A 574 14.86 9.22 30.72
C ARG A 574 16.25 8.61 30.92
N SER A 575 16.98 9.17 31.88
CA SER A 575 18.21 8.60 32.44
C SER A 575 17.91 7.25 33.04
#